data_AF-A0A973ZKY7-F1
#
_entry.id   AF-A0A973ZKY7-F1
#
_cell.length_a   1.000
_cell.length_b   1.000
_cell.length_c   1.000
_cell.angle_alpha   90.00
_cell.angle_beta   90.00
_cell.angle_gamma   90.00
#
_symmetry.space_group_name_H-M   'P 1'
#
loop_
_entity.id
_entity.type
_entity.pdbx_description
1 polymer ?
#
loop_
_entity_poly.entity_id
_entity_poly.type
_entity_poly.pdbx_seq_one_letter_code
_entity_poly.pdbx_strand_id
1 'polypeptide(L)'
;MVSEVSSWLLAMLPGLLLLLAYLGGFAAALAQRRRLGKAAVPAALGTGILVLGGVVGLAALLFSLNLPQIMRDSAMSYSEISLIFSVVGLLDGLLHLVGVVLLLVAVFAGRTPTPSAAPAAPGQFPPAATYPGV
;
A
#
# COMPACT_ATOMS: atom_id res chain seq x y z
N MET A 1 18.85 -16.69 -27.59
CA MET A 1 18.90 -15.37 -26.92
C MET A 1 17.56 -14.63 -26.94
N VAL A 2 16.88 -14.47 -28.08
CA VAL A 2 15.58 -13.73 -28.11
C VAL A 2 14.49 -14.40 -27.26
N SER A 3 14.41 -15.74 -27.24
CA SER A 3 13.43 -16.51 -26.47
C SER A 3 13.59 -16.39 -24.95
N GLU A 4 14.83 -16.31 -24.46
CA GLU A 4 15.11 -16.17 -23.03
C GLU A 4 14.69 -14.79 -22.53
N VAL A 5 15.06 -13.72 -23.23
CA VAL A 5 14.66 -12.35 -22.87
C VAL A 5 13.14 -12.21 -22.78
N SER A 6 12.39 -12.85 -23.68
CA SER A 6 10.92 -12.85 -23.65
C SER A 6 10.34 -13.55 -22.42
N SER A 7 10.89 -14.70 -22.04
CA SER A 7 10.44 -15.44 -20.86
C SER A 7 10.68 -14.68 -19.55
N TRP A 8 11.80 -13.96 -19.46
CA TRP A 8 12.13 -13.11 -18.32
C TRP A 8 11.20 -11.90 -18.22
N LEU A 9 10.95 -11.23 -19.35
CA LEU A 9 9.99 -10.13 -19.41
C LEU A 9 8.58 -10.56 -18.98
N LEU A 10 8.12 -11.73 -19.43
CA LEU A 10 6.83 -12.28 -19.02
C LEU A 10 6.78 -12.63 -17.53
N ALA A 11 7.87 -13.10 -16.94
CA ALA A 11 7.96 -13.40 -15.51
C ALA A 11 8.00 -12.13 -14.63
N MET A 12 8.58 -11.03 -15.12
CA MET A 12 8.61 -9.75 -14.38
C MET A 12 7.33 -8.94 -14.52
N LEU A 13 6.55 -9.18 -15.58
CA LEU A 13 5.36 -8.41 -15.95
C LEU A 13 4.33 -8.27 -14.81
N PRO A 14 3.97 -9.34 -14.06
CA PRO A 14 3.01 -9.23 -12.95
C PRO A 14 3.53 -8.36 -11.81
N GLY A 15 4.82 -8.52 -11.45
CA GLY A 15 5.46 -7.73 -10.39
C GLY A 15 5.57 -6.26 -10.76
N LEU A 16 5.92 -5.96 -12.01
CA LEU A 16 5.93 -4.59 -12.55
C LEU A 16 4.55 -3.95 -12.52
N LEU A 17 3.51 -4.66 -12.95
CA LEU A 17 2.14 -4.15 -12.91
C LEU A 17 1.67 -3.86 -11.49
N LEU A 18 1.95 -4.76 -10.54
CA LEU A 18 1.65 -4.57 -9.12
C LEU A 18 2.41 -3.38 -8.54
N LEU A 19 3.70 -3.25 -8.84
CA LEU A 19 4.52 -2.12 -8.39
C LEU A 19 3.98 -0.79 -8.94
N LEU A 20 3.61 -0.74 -10.22
CA LEU A 20 2.99 0.44 -10.83
C LEU A 20 1.64 0.76 -10.19
N ALA A 21 0.83 -0.25 -9.87
CA ALA A 21 -0.42 -0.05 -9.16
C ALA A 21 -0.19 0.51 -7.74
N TYR A 22 0.80 0.01 -7.01
CA TYR A 22 1.18 0.53 -5.69
C TYR A 22 1.74 1.96 -5.75
N LEU A 23 2.59 2.27 -6.72
CA LEU A 23 3.07 3.63 -6.98
C LEU A 23 1.94 4.58 -7.34
N GLY A 24 1.01 4.15 -8.20
CA GLY A 24 -0.19 4.91 -8.55
C GLY A 24 -1.08 5.17 -7.34
N GLY A 25 -1.30 4.17 -6.50
CA GLY A 25 -2.05 4.29 -5.25
C GLY A 25 -1.37 5.24 -4.25
N PHE A 26 -0.04 5.15 -4.11
CA PHE A 26 0.74 6.03 -3.26
C PHE A 26 0.68 7.48 -3.76
N ALA A 27 0.88 7.71 -5.05
CA ALA A 27 0.79 9.03 -5.67
C ALA A 27 -0.62 9.63 -5.52
N ALA A 28 -1.66 8.83 -5.73
CA ALA A 28 -3.04 9.24 -5.54
C ALA A 28 -3.34 9.60 -4.06
N ALA A 29 -2.87 8.78 -3.11
CA ALA A 29 -2.99 9.05 -1.68
C ALA A 29 -2.27 10.34 -1.28
N LEU A 30 -1.08 10.60 -1.85
CA LEU A 30 -0.30 11.81 -1.59
C LEU A 30 -0.96 13.06 -2.19
N ALA A 31 -1.47 12.96 -3.43
CA ALA A 31 -2.20 14.03 -4.10
C ALA A 31 -3.52 14.37 -3.38
N GLN A 32 -4.20 13.36 -2.83
CA GLN A 32 -5.42 13.52 -2.06
C GLN A 32 -5.17 13.72 -0.56
N ARG A 33 -3.92 13.85 -0.08
CA ARG A 33 -3.63 14.04 1.36
C ARG A 33 -4.41 15.20 1.96
N ARG A 34 -4.64 16.26 1.17
CA ARG A 34 -5.38 17.46 1.57
C ARG A 34 -6.88 17.22 1.72
N ARG A 35 -7.44 16.23 1.02
CA ARG A 35 -8.86 15.83 1.08
C ARG A 35 -9.12 14.72 2.11
N LEU A 36 -8.14 13.84 2.34
CA LEU A 36 -8.25 12.67 3.21
C LEU A 36 -8.13 12.99 4.71
N GLY A 37 -7.64 14.18 5.09
CA GLY A 37 -7.55 14.59 6.49
C GLY A 37 -6.83 13.56 7.37
N LYS A 38 -7.51 13.04 8.41
CA LYS A 38 -6.95 12.03 9.34
C LYS A 38 -6.70 10.66 8.70
N ALA A 39 -7.36 10.34 7.58
CA ALA A 39 -7.17 9.08 6.86
C ALA A 39 -5.92 9.08 5.95
N ALA A 40 -5.29 10.24 5.73
CA ALA A 40 -4.13 10.37 4.85
C ALA A 40 -2.89 9.62 5.38
N VAL A 41 -2.71 9.58 6.70
CA VAL A 41 -1.55 8.94 7.35
C VAL A 41 -1.59 7.40 7.21
N PRO A 42 -2.68 6.70 7.60
CA PRO A 42 -2.75 5.24 7.40
C PRO A 42 -2.75 4.85 5.92
N ALA A 43 -3.34 5.67 5.03
CA ALA A 43 -3.29 5.43 3.59
C ALA A 43 -1.86 5.51 3.03
N ALA A 44 -1.10 6.55 3.40
CA ALA A 44 0.28 6.74 2.96
C ALA A 44 1.21 5.65 3.52
N LEU A 45 1.01 5.24 4.78
CA LEU A 45 1.76 4.15 5.39
C LEU A 45 1.43 2.80 4.73
N GLY A 46 0.15 2.49 4.51
CA GLY A 46 -0.28 1.25 3.87
C GLY A 46 0.24 1.12 2.44
N THR A 47 0.12 2.20 1.64
CA THR A 47 0.66 2.22 0.27
C THR A 47 2.20 2.22 0.25
N GLY A 48 2.86 2.93 1.17
CA GLY A 48 4.32 2.89 1.28
C GLY A 48 4.86 1.50 1.63
N ILE A 49 4.20 0.79 2.54
CA ILE A 49 4.54 -0.59 2.92
C ILE A 49 4.34 -1.54 1.73
N LEU A 50 3.27 -1.37 0.96
CA LEU A 50 3.02 -2.17 -0.25
C LEU A 50 4.05 -1.91 -1.36
N VAL A 51 4.48 -0.65 -1.53
CA VAL A 51 5.58 -0.33 -2.46
C VAL A 51 6.87 -1.03 -2.02
N LEU A 52 7.22 -0.98 -0.74
CA LEU A 52 8.38 -1.69 -0.21
C LEU A 52 8.28 -3.21 -0.42
N GLY A 53 7.11 -3.81 -0.14
CA GLY A 53 6.86 -5.23 -0.43
C GLY A 53 7.04 -5.56 -1.92
N GLY A 54 6.49 -4.73 -2.81
CA GLY A 54 6.67 -4.88 -4.26
C GLY A 54 8.13 -4.83 -4.71
N VAL A 55 8.94 -3.94 -4.12
CA VAL A 55 10.39 -3.87 -4.39
C VAL A 55 11.12 -5.11 -3.88
N VAL A 56 10.79 -5.59 -2.68
CA VAL A 56 11.38 -6.82 -2.10
C VAL A 56 11.01 -8.04 -2.95
N GLY A 57 9.74 -8.16 -3.37
CA GLY A 57 9.29 -9.23 -4.27
C GLY A 57 10.00 -9.20 -5.62
N LEU A 58 10.22 -8.00 -6.20
CA LEU A 58 10.97 -7.86 -7.45
C LEU A 58 12.45 -8.24 -7.27
N ALA A 59 13.07 -7.84 -6.16
CA ALA A 59 14.44 -8.22 -5.83
C ALA A 59 14.58 -9.73 -5.61
N ALA A 60 13.62 -10.36 -4.94
CA ALA A 60 13.57 -11.82 -4.76
C ALA A 60 13.41 -12.56 -6.10
N LEU A 61 12.60 -12.01 -7.02
CA LEU A 61 12.45 -12.55 -8.37
C LEU A 61 13.76 -12.45 -9.16
N LEU A 62 14.43 -11.29 -9.13
CA LEU A 62 15.76 -11.11 -9.74
C LEU A 62 16.80 -12.05 -9.14
N PHE A 63 16.75 -12.28 -7.83
CA PHE A 63 17.63 -13.22 -7.16
C PHE A 63 17.33 -14.66 -7.59
N SER A 64 16.06 -15.06 -7.65
CA SER A 64 15.61 -16.38 -8.12
C SER A 64 16.04 -16.67 -9.55
N LEU A 65 16.08 -15.63 -10.36
CA LEU A 65 16.44 -15.71 -11.76
C LEU A 65 17.96 -15.87 -11.97
N ASN A 66 18.79 -15.32 -11.06
CA ASN A 66 20.25 -15.51 -11.06
C ASN A 66 20.71 -16.73 -10.23
N LEU A 67 19.78 -17.41 -9.58
CA LEU A 67 19.99 -18.55 -8.69
C LEU A 67 20.81 -19.69 -9.34
N PRO A 68 20.62 -20.07 -10.63
CA PRO A 68 21.44 -21.09 -11.28
C PRO A 68 22.93 -20.71 -11.38
N GLN A 69 23.22 -19.43 -11.50
CA GLN A 69 24.58 -18.90 -11.61
C GLN A 69 25.20 -18.78 -10.20
N ILE A 70 24.42 -18.34 -9.22
CA ILE A 70 24.81 -18.30 -7.81
C ILE A 70 25.10 -19.72 -7.28
N MET A 71 24.30 -20.73 -7.65
CA MET A 71 24.56 -22.12 -7.27
C MET A 71 25.80 -22.72 -7.94
N ARG A 72 26.28 -22.14 -9.05
CA ARG A 72 27.54 -22.55 -9.70
C ARG A 72 28.75 -21.89 -9.04
N ASP A 73 28.64 -20.63 -8.67
CA ASP A 73 29.76 -19.83 -8.16
C ASP A 73 29.86 -19.82 -6.62
N SER A 74 28.77 -20.15 -5.92
CA SER A 74 28.70 -20.17 -4.46
C SER A 74 28.39 -21.58 -3.96
N ALA A 75 29.09 -22.03 -2.92
CA ALA A 75 28.89 -23.33 -2.28
C ALA A 75 27.60 -23.40 -1.40
N MET A 76 26.55 -22.65 -1.75
CA MET A 76 25.32 -22.59 -0.97
C MET A 76 24.50 -23.86 -1.20
N SER A 77 24.12 -24.54 -0.12
CA SER A 77 23.26 -25.71 -0.18
C SER A 77 21.83 -25.35 -0.58
N TYR A 78 21.13 -26.30 -1.19
CA TYR A 78 19.72 -26.12 -1.58
C TYR A 78 18.81 -25.80 -0.37
N SER A 79 19.14 -26.35 0.81
CA SER A 79 18.44 -26.06 2.06
C SER A 79 18.57 -24.61 2.51
N GLU A 80 19.75 -24.00 2.36
CA GLU A 80 19.97 -22.60 2.75
C GLU A 80 19.20 -21.65 1.83
N ILE A 81 19.20 -21.93 0.53
CA ILE A 81 18.43 -21.17 -0.46
C ILE A 81 16.94 -21.27 -0.15
N SER A 82 16.42 -22.49 0.08
CA SER A 82 15.01 -22.70 0.41
C SER A 82 14.59 -21.95 1.68
N LEU A 83 15.47 -21.91 2.69
CA LEU A 83 15.22 -21.17 3.94
C LEU A 83 15.16 -19.66 3.69
N ILE A 84 16.08 -19.10 2.89
CA ILE A 84 16.09 -17.68 2.53
C ILE A 84 14.78 -17.31 1.82
N PHE A 85 14.37 -18.07 0.80
CA PHE A 85 13.12 -17.81 0.08
C PHE A 85 11.89 -17.93 0.99
N SER A 86 11.88 -18.89 1.91
CA SER A 86 10.77 -19.06 2.86
C SER A 86 10.66 -17.87 3.81
N VAL A 87 11.79 -17.39 4.35
CA VAL A 87 11.81 -16.22 5.24
C VAL A 87 11.41 -14.95 4.48
N VAL A 88 11.95 -14.74 3.28
CA VAL A 88 11.60 -13.59 2.43
C VAL A 88 10.11 -13.62 2.07
N GLY A 89 9.58 -14.78 1.68
CA GLY A 89 8.16 -14.93 1.35
C GLY A 89 7.24 -14.69 2.56
N LEU A 90 7.63 -15.16 3.74
CA LEU A 90 6.89 -14.90 4.98
C LEU A 90 6.84 -13.41 5.31
N LEU A 91 7.99 -12.73 5.23
CA LEU A 91 8.10 -11.30 5.49
C LEU A 91 7.31 -10.47 4.47
N ASP A 92 7.39 -10.82 3.17
CA ASP A 92 6.63 -10.16 2.12
C ASP A 92 5.12 -10.34 2.29
N GLY A 93 4.68 -11.54 2.67
CA GLY A 93 3.28 -11.81 3.01
C GLY A 93 2.80 -10.98 4.21
N LEU A 94 3.64 -10.82 5.24
CA LEU A 94 3.33 -9.97 6.39
C LEU A 94 3.22 -8.49 5.99
N LEU A 95 4.14 -7.99 5.18
CA LEU A 95 4.14 -6.62 4.65
C LEU A 95 2.87 -6.36 3.85
N HIS A 96 2.48 -7.29 2.97
CA HIS A 96 1.23 -7.20 2.21
C HIS A 96 0.01 -7.19 3.13
N LEU A 97 -0.04 -8.07 4.13
CA LEU A 97 -1.14 -8.12 5.09
C LEU A 97 -1.28 -6.78 5.85
N VAL A 98 -0.19 -6.26 6.39
CA VAL A 98 -0.17 -4.99 7.12
C VAL A 98 -0.57 -3.83 6.21
N GLY A 99 -0.05 -3.80 4.98
CA GLY A 99 -0.38 -2.79 3.98
C GLY A 99 -1.86 -2.79 3.60
N VAL A 100 -2.44 -3.97 3.38
CA VAL A 100 -3.88 -4.13 3.09
C VAL A 100 -4.73 -3.74 4.29
N VAL A 101 -4.37 -4.14 5.51
CA VAL A 101 -5.09 -3.75 6.72
C VAL A 101 -5.08 -2.24 6.91
N LEU A 102 -3.94 -1.57 6.71
CA LEU A 102 -3.83 -0.11 6.78
C LEU A 102 -4.67 0.59 5.71
N LEU A 103 -4.71 0.06 4.49
CA LEU A 103 -5.59 0.56 3.44
C LEU A 103 -7.07 0.41 3.81
N LEU A 104 -7.48 -0.74 4.34
CA LEU A 104 -8.84 -0.96 4.83
C LEU A 104 -9.18 0.02 5.94
N VAL A 105 -8.30 0.18 6.93
CA VAL A 105 -8.47 1.18 8.01
C VAL A 105 -8.63 2.58 7.42
N ALA A 106 -7.82 2.98 6.44
CA ALA A 106 -7.96 4.28 5.80
C ALA A 106 -9.30 4.46 5.06
N VAL A 107 -9.78 3.43 4.37
CA VAL A 107 -11.08 3.45 3.66
C VAL A 107 -12.25 3.54 4.64
N PHE A 108 -12.19 2.81 5.75
CA PHE A 108 -13.28 2.76 6.72
C PHE A 108 -13.22 3.87 7.77
N ALA A 109 -12.04 4.43 8.08
CA ALA A 109 -11.90 5.54 9.03
C ALA A 109 -12.55 6.84 8.55
N GLY A 110 -12.70 7.03 7.24
CA GLY A 110 -13.45 8.16 6.67
C GLY A 110 -14.98 8.01 6.77
N ARG A 111 -15.49 6.85 7.18
CA ARG A 111 -16.93 6.56 7.32
C ARG A 111 -17.45 6.69 8.75
N THR A 112 -16.74 7.40 9.64
CA THR A 112 -17.40 7.88 10.85
C THR A 112 -18.58 8.74 10.40
N PRO A 113 -19.84 8.37 10.71
CA PRO A 113 -20.97 9.22 10.38
C PRO A 113 -20.69 10.57 11.03
N THR A 114 -20.50 11.60 10.21
CA THR A 114 -20.68 12.97 10.68
C THR A 114 -22.05 12.95 11.36
N PRO A 115 -22.16 13.28 12.65
CA PRO A 115 -23.46 13.46 13.27
C PRO A 115 -24.19 14.45 12.36
N SER A 116 -25.17 13.96 11.61
CA SER A 116 -26.06 14.81 10.84
C SER A 116 -26.55 15.81 11.86
N ALA A 117 -26.23 17.10 11.67
CA ALA A 117 -26.75 18.15 12.52
C ALA A 117 -28.24 17.87 12.68
N ALA A 118 -28.65 17.58 13.92
CA ALA A 118 -30.04 17.26 14.21
C ALA A 118 -30.91 18.32 13.52
N PRO A 119 -31.99 17.94 12.83
CA PRO A 119 -32.89 18.92 12.24
C PRO A 119 -33.23 19.92 13.33
N ALA A 120 -32.97 21.21 13.11
CA ALA A 120 -33.31 22.25 14.07
C ALA A 120 -34.77 22.02 14.47
N ALA A 121 -35.02 21.77 15.76
CA ALA A 121 -36.36 21.51 16.25
C ALA A 121 -37.25 22.70 15.85
N PRO A 122 -38.46 22.47 15.31
CA PRO A 122 -39.38 23.55 14.98
C PRO A 122 -39.67 24.35 16.26
N GLY A 123 -39.11 25.56 16.36
CA GLY A 123 -39.25 26.42 17.55
C GLY A 123 -37.96 27.09 18.04
N GLN A 124 -36.78 26.74 17.52
CA GLN A 124 -35.56 27.53 17.79
C GLN A 124 -35.56 28.80 16.95
N PHE A 125 -36.28 29.82 17.44
CA PHE A 125 -36.05 31.19 17.01
C PHE A 125 -34.62 31.60 17.38
N PRO A 126 -33.85 32.22 16.46
CA PRO A 126 -32.59 32.85 16.84
C PRO A 126 -32.86 33.88 17.95
N PRO A 127 -32.01 33.98 18.99
CA PRO A 127 -32.18 35.01 20.00
C PRO A 127 -32.25 36.36 19.30
N ALA A 128 -33.32 37.11 19.58
CA ALA A 128 -33.56 38.42 18.98
C ALA A 128 -32.27 39.23 19.04
N ALA A 129 -31.81 39.71 17.88
CA ALA A 129 -30.66 40.60 17.82
C ALA A 129 -30.94 41.78 18.75
N THR A 130 -30.24 41.83 19.89
CA THR A 130 -30.23 43.00 20.75
C THR A 130 -29.57 44.09 19.95
N TYR A 131 -30.37 44.91 19.26
CA TYR A 131 -29.88 46.15 18.68
C TYR A 131 -29.44 47.05 19.83
N PRO A 132 -28.15 47.43 19.91
CA PRO A 132 -27.75 48.50 20.80
C PRO A 132 -28.29 49.79 20.19
N GLY A 133 -29.46 50.21 20.64
CA GLY A 133 -30.03 51.51 20.33
C GLY A 133 -29.30 52.61 21.11
N VAL A 134 -29.10 53.73 20.39
CA VAL A 134 -29.01 55.14 20.84
C VAL A 134 -28.08 55.50 21.99
#